data_AF-A0A9E1G0M3-F1
#
_entry.id   AF-A0A9E1G0M3-F1
#
_cell.length_a   1.000
_cell.length_b   1.000
_cell.length_c   1.000
_cell.angle_alpha   90.00
_cell.angle_beta   90.00
_cell.angle_gamma   90.00
#
_symmetry.space_group_name_H-M   'P 1'
#
loop_
_entity.id
_entity.type
_entity.pdbx_description
1 polymer ?
#
loop_
_entity_poly.entity_id
_entity_poly.type
_entity_poly.pdbx_seq_one_letter_code
_entity_poly.pdbx_strand_id
1 'polypeptide(L)'
;MKRTFGRFMSLLLVLAMVLAMVPAALAANQAYSVEPDSTIKIKTSITGFTVTNWESSDESVATVAAVSGSKTEAIVTGKKASNTAIRITATGTLANGRSHSEYFTVYVRDAYTLTLAL
;
A
#
# COMPACT_ATOMS: atom_id res chain seq x y z
N MET A 1 19.28 38.49 -34.06
CA MET A 1 19.29 37.28 -33.20
C MET A 1 17.91 37.10 -32.59
N LYS A 2 17.09 36.20 -33.14
CA LYS A 2 15.71 36.02 -32.68
C LYS A 2 15.33 34.58 -32.97
N ARG A 3 15.23 33.74 -31.92
CA ARG A 3 14.46 32.46 -31.83
C ARG A 3 15.08 31.48 -30.83
N THR A 4 15.02 31.79 -29.53
CA THR A 4 15.31 30.78 -28.48
C THR A 4 14.47 30.92 -27.21
N PHE A 5 13.91 32.10 -26.90
CA PHE A 5 13.16 32.29 -25.64
C PHE A 5 11.85 31.48 -25.53
N GLY A 6 11.17 31.16 -26.63
CA GLY A 6 9.91 30.41 -26.60
C GLY A 6 10.07 28.91 -26.30
N ARG A 7 11.21 28.30 -26.66
CA ARG A 7 11.47 26.86 -26.46
C ARG A 7 11.75 26.53 -25.00
N PHE A 8 12.51 27.38 -24.30
CA PHE A 8 12.77 27.19 -22.87
C PHE A 8 11.52 27.37 -22.02
N MET A 9 10.65 28.33 -22.35
CA MET A 9 9.41 28.55 -21.62
C MET A 9 8.41 27.40 -21.81
N SER A 10 8.34 26.83 -23.02
CA SER A 10 7.52 25.65 -23.32
C SER A 10 8.03 24.39 -22.60
N LEU A 11 9.35 24.18 -22.54
CA LEU A 11 9.94 23.06 -21.80
C LEU A 11 9.73 23.19 -20.29
N LEU A 12 9.84 24.39 -19.72
CA LEU A 12 9.57 24.62 -18.29
C LEU A 12 8.09 24.38 -17.94
N LEU A 13 7.17 24.78 -18.81
CA LEU A 13 5.73 24.53 -18.63
C LEU A 13 5.38 23.04 -18.75
N VAL A 14 5.96 22.33 -19.71
CA VAL A 14 5.79 20.87 -19.83
C VAL A 14 6.41 20.15 -18.64
N LEU A 15 7.58 20.58 -18.16
CA LEU A 15 8.21 20.03 -16.96
C LEU A 15 7.36 20.30 -15.71
N ALA A 16 6.82 21.50 -15.53
CA ALA A 16 5.90 21.81 -14.43
C ALA A 16 4.61 20.98 -14.49
N MET A 17 4.10 20.70 -15.70
CA MET A 17 2.93 19.86 -15.90
C MET A 17 3.21 18.37 -15.66
N VAL A 18 4.41 17.89 -16.01
CA VAL A 18 4.88 16.53 -15.67
C VAL A 18 5.16 16.40 -14.17
N LEU A 19 5.72 17.41 -13.51
CA LEU A 19 5.88 17.44 -12.05
C LEU A 19 4.54 17.52 -11.31
N ALA A 20 3.56 18.24 -11.84
CA ALA A 20 2.20 18.24 -11.30
C ALA A 20 1.45 16.92 -11.58
N MET A 21 1.83 16.19 -12.62
CA MET A 21 1.21 14.93 -13.07
C MET A 21 2.09 13.70 -12.78
N VAL A 22 2.97 13.75 -11.79
CA VAL A 22 3.68 12.58 -11.28
C VAL A 22 3.67 12.59 -9.75
N PRO A 23 3.10 11.57 -9.08
CA PRO A 23 2.02 10.70 -9.54
C PRO A 23 0.92 10.54 -8.48
N ALA A 24 -0.34 10.57 -8.92
CA ALA A 24 -1.46 10.00 -8.15
C ALA A 24 -1.27 8.50 -7.82
N ALA A 25 -0.24 7.85 -8.38
CA ALA A 25 0.20 6.51 -7.98
C ALA A 25 0.97 6.45 -6.65
N LEU A 26 1.34 7.59 -6.04
CA LEU A 26 1.95 7.61 -4.70
C LEU A 26 0.90 7.74 -3.56
N ALA A 27 -0.33 8.10 -3.91
CA ALA A 27 -1.42 8.32 -2.96
C ALA A 27 -2.25 7.04 -2.76
N ALA A 28 -1.73 6.09 -1.97
CA ALA A 28 -2.54 5.11 -1.21
C ALA A 28 -1.70 3.96 -0.60
N ASN A 29 -0.37 3.92 -0.77
CA ASN A 29 0.40 2.84 -0.17
C ASN A 29 0.69 3.16 1.30
N GLN A 30 -0.35 3.13 2.15
CA GLN A 30 -0.15 3.16 3.59
C GLN A 30 0.69 1.94 3.95
N ALA A 31 1.90 2.20 4.46
CA ALA A 31 2.78 1.17 4.96
C ALA A 31 2.32 0.80 6.38
N TYR A 32 1.92 -0.45 6.55
CA TYR A 32 1.59 -1.02 7.85
C TYR A 32 2.84 -1.66 8.43
N SER A 33 3.06 -1.51 9.74
CA SER A 33 4.13 -2.21 10.45
C SER A 33 3.51 -3.06 11.55
N VAL A 34 3.98 -4.29 11.67
CA VAL A 34 3.52 -5.23 12.68
C VAL A 34 4.72 -5.99 13.23
N GLU A 35 4.73 -6.23 14.54
CA GLU A 35 5.75 -7.09 15.14
C GLU A 35 5.41 -8.57 14.87
N PRO A 36 6.39 -9.48 14.93
CA PRO A 36 6.10 -10.91 15.00
C PRO A 36 5.12 -11.21 16.13
N ASP A 37 4.21 -12.16 15.88
CA ASP A 37 3.12 -12.57 16.77
C ASP A 37 2.10 -11.46 17.14
N SER A 38 2.24 -10.27 16.54
CA SER A 38 1.29 -9.17 16.68
C SER A 38 0.35 -9.09 15.49
N THR A 39 -0.74 -8.33 15.66
CA THR A 39 -1.75 -8.14 14.63
C THR A 39 -1.98 -6.66 14.31
N ILE A 40 -2.34 -6.40 13.06
CA ILE A 40 -2.74 -5.07 12.59
C ILE A 40 -4.01 -5.17 11.76
N LYS A 41 -4.95 -4.26 11.97
CA LYS A 41 -6.17 -4.18 11.18
C LYS A 41 -5.93 -3.30 9.96
N ILE A 42 -6.28 -3.81 8.79
CA ILE A 42 -6.26 -3.10 7.52
C ILE A 42 -7.69 -2.94 7.00
N LYS A 43 -7.92 -1.85 6.25
CA LYS A 43 -9.23 -1.50 5.70
C LYS A 43 -9.07 -0.96 4.30
N THR A 44 -9.93 -1.41 3.38
CA THR A 44 -9.99 -0.87 2.03
C THR A 44 -10.45 0.57 2.03
N SER A 45 -9.83 1.40 1.20
CA SER A 45 -10.13 2.83 1.09
C SER A 45 -11.28 3.13 0.12
N ILE A 46 -11.67 2.14 -0.68
CA ILE A 46 -12.59 2.31 -1.81
C ILE A 46 -14.04 2.12 -1.39
N THR A 47 -14.86 3.13 -1.64
CA THR A 47 -16.31 3.09 -1.37
C THR A 47 -17.03 2.15 -2.34
N GLY A 48 -17.91 1.31 -1.81
CA GLY A 48 -18.65 0.32 -2.61
C GLY A 48 -17.79 -0.86 -3.09
N PHE A 49 -16.57 -1.01 -2.57
CA PHE A 49 -15.74 -2.20 -2.80
C PHE A 49 -16.16 -3.32 -1.84
N THR A 50 -16.47 -4.49 -2.39
CA THR A 50 -16.79 -5.70 -1.63
C THR A 50 -15.68 -6.71 -1.86
N VAL A 51 -14.87 -6.95 -0.83
CA VAL A 51 -13.77 -7.91 -0.89
C VAL A 51 -14.31 -9.33 -0.79
N THR A 52 -13.88 -10.18 -1.72
CA THR A 52 -14.22 -11.61 -1.77
C THR A 52 -13.06 -12.48 -1.32
N ASN A 53 -11.82 -12.03 -1.52
CA ASN A 53 -10.64 -12.78 -1.12
C ASN A 53 -9.51 -11.85 -0.65
N TRP A 54 -8.84 -12.26 0.42
CA TRP A 54 -7.65 -11.63 0.96
C TRP A 54 -6.48 -12.60 0.79
N GLU A 55 -5.37 -12.10 0.28
CA GLU A 55 -4.20 -12.93 -0.01
C GLU A 55 -2.94 -12.26 0.51
N SER A 56 -2.06 -13.03 1.15
CA SER A 56 -0.71 -12.59 1.49
C SER A 56 0.28 -13.09 0.44
N SER A 57 1.21 -12.24 0.03
CA SER A 57 2.29 -12.65 -0.87
C SER A 57 3.25 -13.67 -0.24
N ASP A 58 3.33 -13.71 1.10
CA ASP A 58 4.16 -14.66 1.85
C ASP A 58 3.54 -14.96 3.22
N GLU A 59 2.83 -16.09 3.30
CA GLU A 59 2.17 -16.56 4.52
C GLU A 59 3.15 -17.03 5.62
N SER A 60 4.42 -17.25 5.28
CA SER A 60 5.45 -17.59 6.27
C SER A 60 5.87 -16.36 7.09
N VAL A 61 5.73 -15.16 6.51
CA VAL A 61 6.07 -13.88 7.13
C VAL A 61 4.85 -13.21 7.74
N ALA A 62 3.73 -13.18 7.02
CA ALA A 62 2.47 -12.62 7.53
C ALA A 62 1.25 -13.34 6.94
N THR A 63 0.26 -13.64 7.79
CA THR A 63 -1.02 -14.20 7.35
C THR A 63 -2.11 -13.13 7.40
N VAL A 64 -3.13 -13.24 6.56
CA VAL A 64 -4.26 -12.32 6.54
C VAL A 64 -5.57 -13.08 6.71
N ALA A 65 -6.48 -12.55 7.51
CA ALA A 65 -7.81 -13.10 7.71
C ALA A 65 -8.87 -11.98 7.64
N ALA A 66 -9.99 -12.25 6.97
CA ALA A 66 -11.11 -11.31 6.93
C ALA A 66 -11.70 -11.11 8.34
N VAL A 67 -12.08 -9.88 8.68
CA VAL A 67 -12.82 -9.61 9.93
C VAL A 67 -14.24 -10.15 9.75
N SER A 68 -14.68 -11.00 10.68
CA SER A 68 -16.04 -11.54 10.66
C SER A 68 -17.08 -10.41 10.66
N GLY A 69 -18.04 -10.46 9.73
CA GLY A 69 -19.06 -9.42 9.55
C GLY A 69 -18.62 -8.20 8.72
N SER A 70 -17.34 -8.11 8.32
CA SER A 70 -16.85 -7.06 7.42
C SER A 70 -16.53 -7.59 6.02
N LYS A 71 -16.79 -6.75 5.00
CA LYS A 71 -16.43 -7.02 3.61
C LYS A 71 -15.28 -6.14 3.11
N THR A 72 -14.71 -5.31 3.99
CA THR A 72 -13.70 -4.30 3.66
C THR A 72 -12.53 -4.30 4.63
N GLU A 73 -12.61 -5.07 5.72
CA GLU A 73 -11.59 -5.11 6.78
C GLU A 73 -10.98 -6.51 6.89
N ALA A 74 -9.68 -6.53 7.17
CA ALA A 74 -8.93 -7.74 7.47
C ALA A 74 -7.95 -7.50 8.62
N ILE A 75 -7.58 -8.59 9.28
CA ILE A 75 -6.53 -8.65 10.29
C ILE A 75 -5.33 -9.32 9.66
N VAL A 76 -4.19 -8.64 9.71
CA VAL A 76 -2.90 -9.19 9.31
C VAL A 76 -2.14 -9.55 10.57
N THR A 77 -1.64 -10.78 10.63
CA THR A 77 -0.81 -11.29 11.72
C THR A 77 0.61 -11.43 11.23
N GLY A 78 1.55 -10.75 11.89
CA GLY A 78 2.98 -10.98 11.67
C GLY A 78 3.38 -12.32 12.28
N LYS A 79 4.11 -13.15 11.54
CA LYS A 79 4.65 -14.43 12.03
C LYS A 79 6.14 -14.37 12.27
N LYS A 80 6.87 -13.74 11.35
CA LYS A 80 8.33 -13.73 11.36
C LYS A 80 8.82 -12.39 10.84
N ALA A 81 9.81 -11.81 11.50
CA ALA A 81 10.44 -10.60 11.00
C ALA A 81 11.08 -10.84 9.63
N SER A 82 10.92 -9.87 8.74
CA SER A 82 11.46 -9.90 7.39
C SER A 82 12.02 -8.55 7.01
N ASN A 83 13.12 -8.58 6.24
CA ASN A 83 13.68 -7.37 5.65
C ASN A 83 12.92 -6.91 4.42
N THR A 84 12.09 -7.80 3.86
CA THR A 84 11.24 -7.55 2.70
C THR A 84 9.82 -7.23 3.14
N ALA A 85 9.21 -6.23 2.50
CA ALA A 85 7.81 -5.92 2.72
C ALA A 85 6.91 -7.02 2.13
N ILE A 86 5.85 -7.37 2.85
CA ILE A 86 4.81 -8.28 2.39
C ILE A 86 3.69 -7.48 1.74
N ARG A 87 3.18 -7.98 0.61
CA ARG A 87 2.03 -7.39 -0.06
C ARG A 87 0.79 -8.19 0.30
N ILE A 88 -0.18 -7.53 0.93
CA ILE A 88 -1.51 -8.07 1.12
C ILE A 88 -2.41 -7.55 -0.02
N THR A 89 -3.13 -8.46 -0.67
CA THR A 89 -4.02 -8.15 -1.79
C THR A 89 -5.46 -8.39 -1.38
N ALA A 90 -6.29 -7.36 -1.46
CA ALA A 90 -7.74 -7.47 -1.38
C ALA A 90 -8.30 -7.57 -2.80
N THR A 91 -8.96 -8.67 -3.13
CA THR A 91 -9.62 -8.85 -4.43
C THR A 91 -11.13 -8.91 -4.24
N GLY A 92 -11.86 -8.26 -5.14
CA GLY A 92 -13.31 -8.15 -5.00
C GLY A 92 -13.97 -7.45 -6.17
N THR A 93 -15.18 -6.95 -5.92
CA THR A 93 -15.98 -6.23 -6.91
C THR A 93 -16.39 -4.85 -6.41
N LEU A 94 -16.42 -3.88 -7.31
CA LEU A 94 -16.96 -2.55 -7.06
C LEU A 94 -18.48 -2.56 -7.21
N ALA A 95 -19.16 -1.52 -6.69
CA ALA A 95 -20.61 -1.38 -6.78
C ALA A 95 -21.17 -1.40 -8.22
N ASN A 96 -20.34 -1.09 -9.22
CA ASN A 96 -20.69 -1.17 -10.64
C ASN A 96 -20.46 -2.57 -11.26
N GLY A 97 -20.16 -3.59 -10.45
CA GLY A 97 -19.93 -4.97 -10.88
C GLY A 97 -18.53 -5.24 -11.44
N ARG A 98 -17.63 -4.26 -11.50
CA ARG A 98 -16.26 -4.45 -12.02
C ARG A 98 -15.37 -5.09 -10.98
N SER A 99 -14.55 -6.06 -11.39
CA SER A 99 -13.48 -6.60 -10.55
C SER A 99 -12.43 -5.53 -10.24
N HIS A 100 -11.95 -5.54 -9.00
CA HIS A 100 -10.93 -4.63 -8.53
C HIS A 100 -10.01 -5.32 -7.53
N SER A 101 -8.80 -4.77 -7.39
CA SER A 101 -7.82 -5.23 -6.41
C SER A 101 -7.12 -4.04 -5.77
N GLU A 102 -7.07 -4.05 -4.44
CA GLU A 102 -6.35 -3.06 -3.62
C GLU A 102 -5.16 -3.75 -2.95
N TYR A 103 -4.03 -3.04 -2.89
CA TYR A 103 -2.77 -3.57 -2.39
C TYR A 103 -2.35 -2.82 -1.12
N PHE A 104 -1.94 -3.58 -0.11
CA PHE A 104 -1.41 -3.06 1.16
C PHE A 104 0.02 -3.55 1.33
N THR A 105 0.92 -2.65 1.72
CA THR A 105 2.31 -3.00 2.03
C THR A 105 2.46 -3.14 3.53
N VAL A 106 2.91 -4.32 4.00
CA VAL A 106 3.06 -4.65 5.41
C VAL A 106 4.51 -5.03 5.71
N TYR A 107 5.12 -4.37 6.68
CA TYR A 107 6.45 -4.70 7.20
C TYR A 107 6.31 -5.48 8.50
N VAL A 108 6.90 -6.67 8.55
CA VAL A 108 7.03 -7.42 9.80
C VAL A 108 8.43 -7.18 10.36
N ARG A 109 8.54 -6.38 11.41
CA ARG A 109 9.82 -5.97 12.01
C ARG A 109 9.88 -6.43 13.45
N ASP A 110 11.02 -6.98 13.87
CA ASP A 110 11.27 -7.23 15.28
C ASP A 110 11.21 -5.92 16.07
N ALA A 111 10.67 -5.98 17.28
CA ALA A 111 10.84 -4.90 18.24
C ALA A 111 12.35 -4.73 18.47
N TYR A 112 12.92 -3.64 17.95
CA TYR A 112 14.33 -3.34 18.16
C TYR A 112 14.57 -3.14 19.66
N THR A 113 15.19 -4.12 20.33
CA THR A 113 15.83 -3.89 21.61
C THR A 113 17.10 -3.08 21.34
N LEU A 114 16.96 -1.75 21.36
CA LEU A 114 18.12 -0.86 21.41
C LEU A 114 18.81 -1.08 22.76
N THR A 115 19.77 -2.01 22.81
CA THR A 115 20.66 -2.13 23.96
C THR A 115 21.57 -0.91 23.95
N LEU A 116 21.26 0.08 24.79
CA LEU A 116 22.14 1.21 25.02
C LEU A 116 23.40 0.67 25.72
N ALA A 117 24.51 0.55 24.99
CA ALA A 117 25.81 0.29 25.60
C ALA A 117 26.25 1.59 26.31
N LEU A 118 26.43 1.51 27.63
CA LEU A 118 26.89 2.60 28.49
C LEU A 118 28.42 2.75 28.43
#